data_AF-A0A101CR83-F1
#
_entry.id   AF-A0A101CR83-F1
#
_cell.length_a   1.000
_cell.length_b   1.000
_cell.length_c   1.000
_cell.angle_alpha   90.00
_cell.angle_beta   90.00
_cell.angle_gamma   90.00
#
_symmetry.space_group_name_H-M   'P 1'
#
loop_
_entity.id
_entity.type
_entity.pdbx_description
1 polymer ?
#
loop_
_entity_poly.entity_id
_entity_poly.type
_entity_poly.pdbx_seq_one_letter_code
_entity_poly.pdbx_strand_id
1 'polypeptide(L)'
;MSVIKDENTLLGTIKRIDEKIDKLNDQKIIAFFDHLGLTDRADIPKDFLKWETILIVVPDRHISHQLKFFKYSISRISFVTNPYAQNIHIYDFKEWDAVTRNKTQFQVREMLKTNFGGVRNVIDGMN
;
A
#
# COMPACT_ATOMS: atom_id res chain seq x y z
N MET A 1 -16.16 22.82 -35.34
CA MET A 1 -16.37 21.37 -35.54
C MET A 1 -16.00 20.66 -34.25
N SER A 2 -16.91 19.89 -33.66
CA SER A 2 -16.54 18.98 -32.57
C SER A 2 -15.68 17.86 -33.16
N VAL A 3 -14.50 17.61 -32.58
CA VAL A 3 -13.62 16.48 -32.96
C VAL A 3 -14.26 15.14 -32.58
N ILE A 4 -15.17 15.15 -31.59
CA ILE A 4 -15.80 13.97 -31.03
C ILE A 4 -17.24 13.88 -31.54
N LYS A 5 -17.59 12.73 -32.15
CA LYS A 5 -18.90 12.47 -32.76
C LYS A 5 -20.03 12.40 -31.73
N ASP A 6 -19.76 11.80 -30.57
CA ASP A 6 -20.72 11.63 -29.47
C ASP A 6 -19.97 11.62 -28.12
N GLU A 7 -19.81 12.80 -27.55
CA GLU A 7 -19.04 13.03 -26.32
C GLU A 7 -19.70 12.39 -25.09
N ASN A 8 -21.02 12.45 -24.98
CA ASN A 8 -21.75 11.90 -23.84
C ASN A 8 -21.63 10.37 -23.78
N THR A 9 -21.77 9.70 -24.93
CA THR A 9 -21.61 8.23 -25.00
C THR A 9 -20.16 7.83 -24.73
N LEU A 10 -19.18 8.60 -25.20
CA LEU A 10 -17.77 8.36 -24.91
C LEU A 10 -17.46 8.48 -23.42
N LEU A 11 -17.84 9.60 -22.79
CA LEU A 11 -17.64 9.84 -21.35
C LEU A 11 -18.33 8.77 -20.50
N GLY A 12 -19.57 8.42 -20.83
CA GLY A 12 -20.30 7.37 -20.13
C GLY A 12 -19.69 5.98 -20.33
N THR A 13 -19.03 5.72 -21.46
CA THR A 13 -18.32 4.45 -21.70
C THR A 13 -17.00 4.39 -20.92
N ILE A 14 -16.21 5.46 -20.93
CA ILE A 14 -14.97 5.57 -20.15
C ILE A 14 -15.26 5.36 -18.67
N LYS A 15 -16.23 6.09 -18.10
CA LYS A 15 -16.61 5.96 -16.68
C LYS A 15 -16.97 4.51 -16.30
N ARG A 16 -17.73 3.82 -17.15
CA ARG A 16 -18.10 2.40 -16.91
C ARG A 16 -16.90 1.46 -17.01
N ILE A 17 -15.91 1.78 -17.84
CA ILE A 17 -14.66 1.01 -17.93
C ILE A 17 -13.83 1.24 -16.67
N ASP A 18 -13.68 2.49 -16.24
CA ASP A 18 -12.95 2.84 -15.02
C ASP A 18 -13.54 2.16 -13.78
N GLU A 19 -14.88 2.20 -13.62
CA GLU A 19 -15.56 1.49 -12.53
C GLU A 19 -15.30 -0.03 -12.54
N LYS A 20 -15.13 -0.64 -13.72
CA LYS A 20 -14.77 -2.07 -13.83
C LYS A 20 -13.30 -2.29 -13.49
N ILE A 21 -12.41 -1.41 -13.94
CA ILE A 21 -10.98 -1.46 -13.61
C ILE A 21 -10.79 -1.34 -12.10
N ASP A 22 -11.50 -0.42 -11.44
CA ASP A 22 -11.43 -0.24 -9.99
C ASP A 22 -11.87 -1.50 -9.25
N LYS A 23 -13.00 -2.11 -9.64
CA LYS A 23 -13.46 -3.37 -9.05
C LYS A 23 -12.46 -4.52 -9.26
N LEU A 24 -11.87 -4.61 -10.45
CA LEU A 24 -10.83 -5.60 -10.73
C LEU A 24 -9.57 -5.34 -9.90
N ASN A 25 -9.22 -4.07 -9.68
CA ASN A 25 -8.10 -3.72 -8.83
C ASN A 25 -8.35 -4.06 -7.35
N ASP A 26 -9.56 -3.80 -6.84
CA ASP A 26 -9.94 -4.21 -5.49
C ASP A 26 -9.82 -5.73 -5.30
N GLN A 27 -10.22 -6.52 -6.29
CA GLN A 27 -10.02 -7.98 -6.28
C GLN A 27 -8.54 -8.36 -6.26
N LYS A 28 -7.68 -7.65 -7.01
CA LYS A 28 -6.24 -7.88 -6.95
C LYS A 28 -5.66 -7.57 -5.56
N ILE A 29 -6.11 -6.48 -4.92
CA ILE A 29 -5.67 -6.11 -3.57
C ILE A 29 -6.08 -7.20 -2.58
N ILE A 30 -7.35 -7.64 -2.60
CA ILE A 30 -7.84 -8.71 -1.72
C ILE A 30 -7.01 -9.98 -1.92
N ALA A 31 -6.89 -10.45 -3.16
CA ALA A 31 -6.12 -11.66 -3.46
C ALA A 31 -4.66 -11.53 -3.01
N PHE A 32 -4.04 -10.37 -3.21
CA PHE A 32 -2.68 -10.10 -2.75
C PHE A 32 -2.57 -10.17 -1.22
N PHE A 33 -3.51 -9.57 -0.50
CA PHE A 33 -3.51 -9.56 0.97
C PHE A 33 -3.83 -10.94 1.56
N ASP A 34 -4.72 -11.71 0.93
CA ASP A 34 -4.99 -13.10 1.28
C ASP A 34 -3.72 -13.96 1.17
N HIS A 35 -2.96 -13.84 0.07
CA HIS A 35 -1.73 -14.61 -0.13
C HIS A 35 -0.59 -14.18 0.81
N LEU A 36 -0.66 -12.96 1.37
CA LEU A 36 0.25 -12.49 2.41
C LEU A 36 -0.23 -12.84 3.84
N GLY A 37 -1.40 -13.48 3.98
CA GLY A 37 -2.01 -13.81 5.28
C GLY A 37 -2.44 -12.58 6.07
N LEU A 38 -2.71 -11.46 5.40
CA LEU A 38 -3.09 -10.19 6.04
C LEU A 38 -4.58 -10.09 6.34
N THR A 39 -5.43 -10.76 5.58
CA THR A 39 -6.89 -10.66 5.72
C THR A 39 -7.43 -11.38 6.95
N ASP A 40 -6.74 -12.44 7.42
CA ASP A 40 -7.10 -13.18 8.63
C ASP A 40 -6.58 -12.51 9.92
N ARG A 41 -5.72 -11.50 9.79
CA ARG A 41 -5.07 -10.84 10.93
C ARG A 41 -5.98 -9.81 11.57
N ALA A 42 -6.12 -9.89 12.90
CA ALA A 42 -6.97 -8.99 13.68
C ALA A 42 -6.47 -7.54 13.72
N ASP A 43 -5.17 -7.31 13.49
CA ASP A 43 -4.56 -5.97 13.50
C ASP A 43 -4.73 -5.21 12.17
N ILE A 44 -5.33 -5.84 11.16
CA ILE A 44 -5.52 -5.25 9.82
C ILE A 44 -6.94 -4.65 9.71
N PRO A 45 -7.09 -3.35 9.39
CA PRO A 45 -8.41 -2.72 9.27
C PRO A 45 -9.23 -3.31 8.13
N LYS A 46 -10.46 -3.79 8.39
CA LYS A 46 -11.30 -4.45 7.37
C LYS A 46 -11.79 -3.53 6.26
N ASP A 47 -11.68 -2.22 6.43
CA ASP A 47 -12.13 -1.20 5.48
C ASP A 47 -10.99 -0.57 4.67
N PHE A 48 -9.82 -1.23 4.60
CA PHE A 48 -8.65 -0.77 3.84
C PHE A 48 -8.94 -0.43 2.36
N LEU A 49 -9.97 -1.03 1.76
CA LEU A 49 -10.38 -0.75 0.38
C LEU A 49 -10.97 0.66 0.18
N LYS A 50 -11.31 1.37 1.26
CA LYS A 50 -11.76 2.77 1.17
C LYS A 50 -10.61 3.75 1.02
N TRP A 51 -9.38 3.35 1.36
CA TRP A 51 -8.23 4.25 1.29
C TRP A 51 -7.84 4.53 -0.15
N GLU A 52 -7.43 5.76 -0.43
CA GLU A 52 -6.96 6.16 -1.75
C GLU A 52 -5.69 5.39 -2.14
N THR A 53 -4.77 5.25 -1.18
CA THR A 53 -3.56 4.45 -1.33
C THR A 53 -3.25 3.72 -0.03
N ILE A 54 -3.06 2.41 -0.12
CA ILE A 54 -2.68 1.55 0.99
C ILE A 54 -1.14 1.54 1.07
N LEU A 55 -0.60 2.04 2.18
CA LEU A 55 0.82 1.93 2.48
C LEU A 55 1.09 0.59 3.15
N ILE A 56 1.97 -0.21 2.56
CA ILE A 56 2.40 -1.51 3.05
C ILE A 56 3.82 -1.35 3.61
N VAL A 57 3.94 -1.50 4.93
CA VAL A 57 5.22 -1.45 5.64
C VAL A 57 5.75 -2.86 5.76
N VAL A 58 6.91 -3.13 5.15
CA VAL A 58 7.56 -4.44 5.14
C VAL A 58 8.79 -4.44 6.06
N PRO A 59 9.02 -5.53 6.81
CA PRO A 59 10.10 -5.58 7.80
C PRO A 59 11.49 -5.71 7.17
N ASP A 60 11.56 -6.19 5.93
CA ASP A 60 12.82 -6.63 5.34
C ASP A 60 12.99 -6.20 3.87
N ARG A 61 14.24 -6.00 3.44
CA ARG A 61 14.59 -5.58 2.07
C ARG A 61 14.40 -6.70 1.06
N HIS A 62 14.70 -7.96 1.42
CA HIS A 62 14.46 -9.10 0.55
C HIS A 62 12.96 -9.27 0.28
N ILE A 63 12.13 -9.21 1.33
CA ILE A 63 10.66 -9.18 1.20
C ILE A 63 10.21 -8.00 0.34
N SER A 64 10.74 -6.80 0.60
CA SER A 64 10.45 -5.60 -0.20
C SER A 64 10.74 -5.82 -1.67
N HIS A 65 11.88 -6.43 -2.02
CA HIS A 65 12.24 -6.72 -3.41
C HIS A 65 11.27 -7.69 -4.09
N GLN A 66 10.84 -8.75 -3.40
CA GLN A 66 9.85 -9.69 -3.93
C GLN A 66 8.51 -9.00 -4.18
N LEU A 67 8.07 -8.14 -3.25
CA LEU A 67 6.76 -7.50 -3.33
C LEU A 67 6.72 -6.27 -4.25
N LYS A 68 7.88 -5.63 -4.50
CA LYS A 68 7.99 -4.40 -5.30
C LYS A 68 7.49 -4.57 -6.74
N PHE A 69 7.49 -5.78 -7.29
CA PHE A 69 6.93 -6.04 -8.62
C PHE A 69 5.41 -5.81 -8.66
N PHE A 70 4.68 -6.15 -7.60
CA PHE A 70 3.22 -6.05 -7.57
C PHE A 70 2.72 -4.60 -7.64
N LYS A 71 3.53 -3.62 -7.24
CA LYS A 71 3.19 -2.18 -7.37
C LYS A 71 2.90 -1.75 -8.81
N TYR A 72 3.39 -2.50 -9.80
CA TYR A 72 3.15 -2.22 -11.22
C TYR A 72 1.89 -2.93 -11.76
N SER A 73 1.39 -3.95 -11.04
CA SER A 73 0.23 -4.74 -11.46
C SER A 73 -1.04 -4.42 -10.68
N ILE A 74 -0.88 -3.84 -9.49
CA ILE A 74 -1.93 -3.45 -8.56
C ILE A 74 -1.81 -1.95 -8.33
N SER A 75 -2.85 -1.20 -8.64
CA SER A 75 -2.91 0.23 -8.32
C SER A 75 -3.28 0.44 -6.86
N ARG A 76 -3.05 1.66 -6.34
CA ARG A 76 -3.40 2.07 -4.97
C ARG A 76 -2.63 1.34 -3.86
N ILE A 77 -1.48 0.74 -4.17
CA ILE A 77 -0.56 0.20 -3.16
C ILE A 77 0.80 0.91 -3.22
N SER A 78 1.37 1.15 -2.05
CA SER A 78 2.71 1.72 -1.89
C SER A 78 3.50 0.91 -0.87
N PHE A 79 4.83 0.89 -0.98
CA PHE A 79 5.70 0.09 -0.12
C PHE A 79 6.74 0.95 0.59
N VAL A 80 6.93 0.70 1.88
CA VAL A 80 8.03 1.24 2.69
C VAL A 80 8.69 0.09 3.44
N THR A 81 10.03 0.08 3.45
CA THR A 81 10.79 -0.89 4.24
C THR A 81 11.11 -0.29 5.60
N ASN A 82 10.68 -0.96 6.67
CA ASN A 82 11.00 -0.62 8.05
C ASN A 82 11.67 -1.80 8.76
N PRO A 83 13.02 -1.81 8.92
CA PRO A 83 13.75 -2.91 9.57
C PRO A 83 13.47 -3.07 11.07
N TYR A 84 12.71 -2.16 11.66
CA TYR A 84 12.24 -2.25 13.04
C TYR A 84 10.89 -2.96 13.16
N ALA A 85 10.16 -3.16 12.05
CA ALA A 85 8.89 -3.88 12.07
C ALA A 85 9.11 -5.38 12.24
N GLN A 86 8.24 -6.02 13.03
CA GLN A 86 8.25 -7.48 13.21
C GLN A 86 7.45 -8.20 12.13
N ASN A 87 6.35 -7.58 11.68
CA ASN A 87 5.46 -8.12 10.69
C ASN A 87 5.19 -7.09 9.59
N ILE A 88 4.51 -7.51 8.54
CA ILE A 88 3.95 -6.58 7.56
C ILE A 88 2.80 -5.82 8.23
N HIS A 89 2.74 -4.50 8.04
CA HIS A 89 1.65 -3.64 8.50
C HIS A 89 1.07 -2.85 7.32
N ILE A 90 -0.20 -2.46 7.42
CA ILE A 90 -0.83 -1.58 6.44
C ILE A 90 -1.37 -0.31 7.10
N TYR A 91 -1.32 0.80 6.36
CA TYR A 91 -1.83 2.11 6.79
C TYR A 91 -2.49 2.84 5.63
N ASP A 92 -3.35 3.81 5.95
CA ASP A 92 -3.73 4.83 4.98
C ASP A 92 -2.51 5.71 4.69
N PHE A 93 -2.08 5.76 3.43
CA PHE A 93 -0.95 6.57 3.01
C PHE A 93 -1.19 8.07 3.26
N LYS A 94 -2.44 8.54 3.17
CA LYS A 94 -2.78 9.94 3.43
C LYS A 94 -2.56 10.32 4.88
N GLU A 95 -2.95 9.45 5.81
CA GLU A 95 -2.70 9.64 7.24
C GLU A 95 -1.21 9.56 7.55
N TRP A 96 -0.51 8.58 6.95
CA TRP A 96 0.94 8.45 7.08
C TRP A 96 1.68 9.70 6.59
N ASP A 97 1.32 10.21 5.41
CA ASP A 97 1.92 11.42 4.85
C ASP A 97 1.62 12.64 5.73
N ALA A 98 0.39 12.80 6.23
CA ALA A 98 0.05 13.89 7.14
C ALA A 98 0.91 13.91 8.41
N VAL A 99 1.24 12.74 8.97
CA VAL A 99 2.11 12.63 10.16
C VAL A 99 3.58 12.84 9.82
N THR A 100 4.03 12.44 8.63
CA THR A 100 5.47 12.45 8.27
C THR A 100 5.92 13.66 7.47
N ARG A 101 5.03 14.39 6.78
CA ARG A 101 5.35 15.46 5.82
C ARG A 101 6.24 16.57 6.39
N ASN A 102 6.02 16.95 7.65
CA ASN A 102 6.78 18.02 8.32
C ASN A 102 7.92 17.49 9.19
N LYS A 103 8.24 16.20 9.12
CA LYS A 103 9.29 15.56 9.93
C LYS A 103 10.56 15.38 9.10
N THR A 104 11.71 15.56 9.75
CA THR A 104 13.00 15.21 9.14
C THR A 104 13.13 13.69 9.01
N GLN A 105 14.02 13.23 8.13
CA GLN A 105 14.30 11.80 8.00
C GLN A 105 14.71 11.14 9.32
N PHE A 106 15.44 11.87 10.18
CA PHE A 106 15.80 11.41 11.51
C PHE A 106 14.56 11.22 12.40
N GLN A 107 13.66 12.22 12.44
CA GLN A 107 12.42 12.13 13.21
C GLN A 107 11.49 11.02 12.72
N VAL A 108 11.39 10.82 11.41
CA VAL A 108 10.64 9.69 10.83
C VAL A 108 11.27 8.36 11.25
N ARG A 109 12.60 8.25 11.24
CA ARG A 109 13.30 7.04 11.67
C ARG A 109 13.10 6.74 13.16
N GLU A 110 13.14 7.76 14.02
CA GLU A 110 12.84 7.58 15.45
C GLU A 110 11.39 7.15 15.66
N MET A 111 10.43 7.76 14.96
CA MET A 111 9.02 7.36 14.98
C MET A 111 8.83 5.90 14.52
N LEU A 112 9.54 5.48 13.46
CA LEU A 112 9.51 4.11 12.95
C LEU A 112 10.11 3.10 13.93
N LYS A 113 11.09 3.51 14.75
CA LYS A 113 11.59 2.67 15.84
C LYS A 113 10.54 2.53 16.94
N THR A 114 10.01 3.64 17.44
CA THR A 114 9.10 3.62 18.60
C THR A 114 7.79 2.90 18.32
N ASN A 115 7.22 3.10 17.13
CA ASN A 115 5.86 2.62 16.83
C ASN A 115 5.81 1.17 16.35
N PHE A 116 6.96 0.55 16.06
CA PHE A 116 7.03 -0.79 15.45
C PHE A 116 7.87 -1.81 16.25
N GLY A 117 8.20 -1.51 17.51
CA GLY A 117 8.84 -2.50 18.40
C GLY A 117 10.30 -2.22 18.77
N GLY A 118 10.86 -1.05 18.41
CA GLY A 118 12.05 -0.43 19.02
C GLY A 118 13.41 -1.08 18.71
N VAL A 119 13.43 -2.38 18.45
CA VAL A 119 14.66 -3.16 18.23
C VAL A 119 14.68 -3.61 16.77
N ARG A 120 15.78 -3.31 16.07
CA ARG A 120 15.98 -3.76 14.69
C ARG A 120 15.93 -5.29 14.69
N ASN A 121 15.14 -5.90 13.83
CA ASN A 121 15.21 -7.35 13.65
C ASN A 121 16.58 -7.70 13.06
N VAL A 122 17.42 -8.37 13.86
CA VAL A 122 18.82 -8.71 13.53
C VAL A 122 18.92 -10.02 12.73
N ILE A 123 17.79 -10.61 12.30
CA ILE A 123 17.75 -11.92 11.64
C ILE A 123 18.63 -11.94 10.35
N ASP A 124 18.90 -10.79 9.75
CA ASP A 124 19.72 -10.64 8.53
C ASP A 124 21.23 -10.37 8.78
N GLY A 125 21.69 -10.37 10.04
CA GLY A 125 23.10 -10.08 10.39
C GLY A 125 23.96 -11.28 10.74
N MET A 126 23.40 -12.50 10.73
CA MET A 126 24.10 -13.74 11.06
C MET A 126 23.86 -14.80 9.98
N ASN A 127 24.25 -14.49 8.74
CA ASN A 127 24.59 -15.47 7.70
C ASN A 127 25.77 -14.94 6.89
#